data_AF-A0A0Q4EMN7-F1
#
_entry.id   AF-A0A0Q4EMN7-F1
#
_cell.length_a   1.000
_cell.length_b   1.000
_cell.length_c   1.000
_cell.angle_alpha   90.00
_cell.angle_beta   90.00
_cell.angle_gamma   90.00
#
_symmetry.space_group_name_H-M   'P 1'
#
loop_
_entity.id
_entity.type
_entity.pdbx_description
1 polymer ?
#
loop_
_entity_poly.entity_id
_entity_poly.type
_entity_poly.pdbx_seq_one_letter_code
_entity_poly.pdbx_strand_id
1 'polypeptide(L)'
;MNIEALFDSFGLQKNITEVKLKNIAKGNFIDCLNSIHLQSLFKELLSNNIAIHYSSLNFLYYSIVDIIDSLIEATGIDYNRFYNIALKNDLYICIKNNLEIFIEISYQYEYPNIAKDKIIIFIDKLIQIFNNEPKSIGIKLY
;
A
#
# COMPACT_ATOMS: atom_id res chain seq x y z
N MET A 1 -20.78 10.29 21.15
CA MET A 1 -21.10 10.95 19.86
C MET A 1 -22.53 10.61 19.46
N ASN A 2 -23.34 11.61 19.12
CA ASN A 2 -24.67 11.39 18.55
C ASN A 2 -24.55 11.45 17.02
N ILE A 3 -24.58 10.28 16.36
CA ILE A 3 -24.41 10.17 14.90
C ILE A 3 -25.56 10.84 14.15
N GLU A 4 -26.79 10.71 14.65
CA GLU A 4 -27.99 11.29 14.03
C GLU A 4 -27.88 12.82 14.01
N ALA A 5 -27.55 13.43 15.15
CA ALA A 5 -27.36 14.89 15.24
C ALA A 5 -26.23 15.40 14.34
N LEU A 6 -25.14 14.63 14.20
CA LEU A 6 -24.05 14.95 13.28
C LEU A 6 -24.50 14.87 11.82
N PHE A 7 -25.23 13.82 11.45
CA PHE A 7 -25.71 13.66 10.07
C PHE A 7 -26.79 14.68 9.71
N ASP A 8 -27.64 15.06 10.65
CA ASP A 8 -28.59 16.15 10.50
C ASP A 8 -27.88 17.49 10.27
N SER A 9 -26.74 17.71 10.94
CA SER A 9 -25.93 18.92 10.76
C SER A 9 -25.35 19.08 9.34
N PHE A 10 -25.27 18.00 8.56
CA PHE A 10 -24.80 18.04 7.17
C PHE A 10 -25.87 18.56 6.19
N GLY A 11 -27.12 18.74 6.63
CA GLY A 11 -28.19 19.30 5.79
C GLY A 11 -28.49 18.45 4.54
N LEU A 12 -28.34 17.14 4.64
CA LEU A 12 -28.54 16.22 3.52
C LEU A 12 -30.02 16.08 3.14
N GLN A 13 -30.29 15.68 1.89
CA GLN A 13 -31.65 15.41 1.43
C GLN A 13 -32.28 14.25 2.23
N LYS A 14 -33.57 14.38 2.57
CA LYS A 14 -34.31 13.44 3.44
C LYS A 14 -34.43 12.00 2.91
N ASN A 15 -34.18 11.79 1.61
CA ASN A 15 -34.19 10.48 0.98
C ASN A 15 -32.84 9.73 1.12
N ILE A 16 -31.80 10.37 1.68
CA ILE A 16 -30.50 9.75 1.90
C ILE A 16 -30.57 8.94 3.19
N THR A 17 -30.60 7.62 3.05
CA THR A 17 -30.61 6.67 4.18
C THR A 17 -29.22 6.33 4.70
N GLU A 18 -28.18 6.66 3.93
CA GLU A 18 -26.78 6.35 4.25
C GLU A 18 -25.88 7.49 3.79
N VAL A 19 -25.07 8.04 4.70
CA VAL A 19 -24.12 9.11 4.38
C VAL A 19 -22.88 8.52 3.72
N LYS A 20 -22.66 8.86 2.45
CA LYS A 20 -21.46 8.46 1.68
C LYS A 20 -20.57 9.66 1.42
N LEU A 21 -19.30 9.41 1.07
CA LEU A 21 -18.35 10.47 0.73
C LEU A 21 -18.93 11.48 -0.28
N LYS A 22 -19.58 10.99 -1.35
CA LYS A 22 -20.21 11.83 -2.39
C LYS A 22 -21.28 12.82 -1.87
N ASN A 23 -21.84 12.55 -0.69
CA ASN A 23 -22.85 13.41 -0.05
C ASN A 23 -22.20 14.53 0.76
N ILE A 24 -20.99 14.33 1.26
CA ILE A 24 -20.34 15.21 2.22
C ILE A 24 -19.05 15.86 1.69
N ALA A 25 -18.47 15.38 0.59
CA ALA A 25 -17.30 15.96 -0.04
C ALA A 25 -17.25 15.65 -1.55
N LYS A 26 -16.54 16.48 -2.30
CA LYS A 26 -16.35 16.36 -3.75
C LYS A 26 -14.95 16.83 -4.14
N GLY A 27 -14.47 16.38 -5.29
CA GLY A 27 -13.17 16.78 -5.84
C GLY A 27 -12.05 15.78 -5.55
N ASN A 28 -10.81 16.24 -5.69
CA ASN A 28 -9.62 15.46 -5.35
C ASN A 28 -9.46 15.33 -3.82
N PHE A 29 -8.38 14.66 -3.39
CA PHE A 29 -8.11 14.44 -1.96
C PHE A 29 -8.05 15.75 -1.15
N ILE A 30 -7.37 16.78 -1.66
CA ILE A 30 -7.23 18.08 -1.00
C ILE A 30 -8.58 18.80 -0.94
N ASP A 31 -9.37 18.74 -2.02
CA ASP A 31 -10.73 19.30 -2.05
C ASP A 31 -11.61 18.66 -0.97
N CYS A 32 -11.48 17.34 -0.78
CA CYS A 32 -12.23 16.62 0.24
C CYS A 32 -11.83 17.05 1.66
N LEU A 33 -10.55 17.24 1.95
CA LEU A 33 -10.09 17.70 3.28
C LEU A 33 -10.62 19.10 3.63
N ASN A 34 -10.91 19.92 2.63
CA ASN A 34 -11.51 21.25 2.82
C ASN A 34 -13.04 21.22 3.00
N SER A 35 -13.68 20.05 2.93
CA SER A 35 -15.11 19.94 3.18
C SER A 35 -15.45 20.25 4.64
N ILE A 36 -16.37 21.19 4.83
CA ILE A 36 -16.92 21.53 6.14
C ILE A 36 -17.59 20.33 6.83
N HIS A 37 -18.24 19.44 6.06
CA HIS A 37 -18.88 18.25 6.61
C HIS A 37 -17.85 17.21 7.10
N LEU A 38 -16.77 17.01 6.35
CA LEU A 38 -15.69 16.11 6.78
C LEU A 38 -14.95 16.69 8.00
N GLN A 39 -14.71 18.01 8.03
CA GLN A 39 -14.12 18.66 9.19
C GLN A 39 -14.99 18.53 10.45
N SER A 40 -16.31 18.72 10.32
CA SER A 40 -17.27 18.49 11.42
C SER A 40 -17.25 17.03 11.88
N LEU A 41 -17.24 16.06 10.96
CA LEU A 41 -17.13 14.64 11.29
C LEU A 41 -15.84 14.35 12.08
N PHE A 42 -14.68 14.79 11.59
CA PHE A 42 -13.41 14.55 12.27
C PHE A 42 -13.34 15.24 13.63
N LYS A 43 -13.90 16.45 13.76
CA LYS A 43 -13.99 17.15 15.04
C LYS A 43 -14.82 16.36 16.05
N GLU A 44 -15.99 15.86 15.65
CA GLU A 44 -16.82 15.04 16.53
C GLU A 44 -16.11 13.75 16.94
N LEU A 45 -15.47 13.05 16.01
CA LEU A 45 -14.71 11.83 16.31
C LEU A 45 -13.60 12.12 17.33
N LEU A 46 -12.83 13.19 17.14
CA LEU A 46 -11.76 13.61 18.04
C LEU A 46 -12.31 14.02 19.42
N SER A 47 -13.35 14.86 19.48
CA SER A 47 -13.94 15.32 20.75
C SER A 47 -14.57 14.18 21.56
N ASN A 48 -14.95 13.08 20.92
CA ASN A 48 -15.52 11.90 21.57
C ASN A 48 -14.50 10.77 21.79
N ASN A 49 -13.19 10.98 21.51
CA ASN A 49 -12.16 9.94 21.58
C ASN A 49 -12.50 8.67 20.78
N ILE A 50 -13.13 8.83 19.61
CA ILE A 50 -13.47 7.71 18.74
C ILE A 50 -12.30 7.46 17.78
N ALA A 51 -11.68 6.30 17.92
CA ALA A 51 -10.63 5.87 17.00
C ALA A 51 -11.23 5.38 15.67
N ILE A 52 -10.65 5.81 14.56
CA ILE A 52 -10.96 5.27 13.23
C ILE A 52 -10.08 4.03 13.02
N HIS A 53 -10.69 2.85 13.06
CA HIS A 53 -10.02 1.66 12.55
C HIS A 53 -10.14 1.66 11.03
N TYR A 54 -9.00 1.78 10.34
CA TYR A 54 -8.92 1.62 8.90
C TYR A 54 -7.92 0.52 8.55
N SER A 55 -8.16 -0.16 7.43
CA SER A 55 -7.21 -1.08 6.82
C SER A 55 -6.85 -0.56 5.44
N SER A 56 -5.57 -0.42 5.15
CA SER A 56 -5.08 -0.15 3.79
C SER A 56 -4.40 -1.38 3.23
N LEU A 57 -4.70 -1.71 1.97
CA LEU A 57 -4.00 -2.75 1.25
C LEU A 57 -2.78 -2.13 0.56
N ASN A 58 -1.58 -2.54 0.95
CA ASN A 58 -0.36 -2.08 0.31
C ASN A 58 -0.09 -2.93 -0.94
N PHE A 59 -0.65 -2.53 -2.09
CA PHE A 59 -0.48 -3.23 -3.36
C PHE A 59 0.99 -3.42 -3.74
N LEU A 60 1.86 -2.45 -3.44
CA LEU A 60 3.29 -2.56 -3.68
C LEU A 60 3.90 -3.71 -2.88
N TYR A 61 3.57 -3.82 -1.59
CA TYR A 61 4.06 -4.92 -0.75
C TYR A 61 3.66 -6.28 -1.31
N TYR A 62 2.37 -6.46 -1.63
CA TYR A 62 1.90 -7.73 -2.20
C TYR A 62 2.56 -8.03 -3.55
N SER A 63 2.71 -7.02 -4.40
CA SER A 63 3.40 -7.18 -5.68
C SER A 63 4.87 -7.59 -5.52
N ILE A 64 5.55 -7.19 -4.44
CA ILE A 64 6.94 -7.58 -4.19
C ILE A 64 7.01 -9.00 -3.62
N VAL A 65 6.09 -9.33 -2.72
CA VAL A 65 5.94 -10.68 -2.16
C VAL A 65 5.71 -11.72 -3.27
N ASP A 66 4.87 -11.37 -4.26
CA ASP A 66 4.56 -12.22 -5.40
C ASP A 66 5.79 -12.57 -6.26
N ILE A 67 6.82 -11.71 -6.29
CA ILE A 67 8.08 -12.00 -7.02
C ILE A 67 8.79 -13.19 -6.38
N ILE A 68 8.91 -13.19 -5.04
CA ILE A 68 9.55 -14.29 -4.31
C ILE A 68 8.69 -15.55 -4.39
N ASP A 69 7.37 -15.44 -4.27
CA ASP A 69 6.47 -16.59 -4.38
C ASP A 69 6.54 -17.22 -5.77
N SER A 70 6.54 -16.41 -6.83
CA SER A 70 6.72 -16.89 -8.21
C SER A 70 8.09 -17.54 -8.43
N LEU A 71 9.15 -17.04 -7.79
CA LEU A 71 10.48 -17.63 -7.85
C LEU A 71 10.51 -19.00 -7.15
N ILE A 72 9.90 -19.12 -5.96
CA ILE A 72 9.80 -20.40 -5.23
C ILE A 72 9.01 -21.41 -6.06
N GLU A 73 7.88 -21.00 -6.64
CA GLU A 73 7.07 -21.84 -7.51
C GLU A 73 7.84 -22.31 -8.76
N ALA A 74 8.57 -21.40 -9.42
CA ALA A 74 9.32 -21.71 -10.62
C ALA A 74 10.54 -22.60 -10.38
N THR A 75 11.21 -22.45 -9.23
CA THR A 75 12.47 -23.17 -8.92
C THR A 75 12.26 -24.42 -8.08
N GLY A 76 11.15 -24.51 -7.35
CA GLY A 76 10.92 -25.52 -6.32
C GLY A 76 11.84 -25.38 -5.10
N ILE A 77 12.63 -24.31 -5.02
CA ILE A 77 13.54 -24.05 -3.90
C ILE A 77 12.77 -23.36 -2.79
N ASP A 78 12.20 -24.16 -1.89
CA ASP A 78 11.61 -23.68 -0.64
C ASP A 78 12.60 -23.94 0.52
N TYR A 79 13.20 -22.88 1.04
CA TYR A 79 14.16 -22.98 2.15
C TYR A 79 13.47 -23.35 3.46
N ASN A 80 12.51 -22.51 3.87
CA ASN A 80 11.54 -22.68 4.95
C ASN A 80 10.79 -21.36 5.13
N ARG A 81 9.66 -21.42 5.86
CA ARG A 81 8.80 -20.27 6.13
C ARG A 81 9.54 -19.05 6.69
N PHE A 82 10.44 -19.23 7.66
CA PHE A 82 11.14 -18.10 8.29
C PHE A 82 12.08 -17.40 7.31
N TYR A 83 12.82 -18.19 6.53
CA TYR A 83 13.73 -17.66 5.52
C TYR A 83 12.97 -16.95 4.39
N ASN A 84 11.86 -17.52 3.91
CA ASN A 84 11.04 -16.90 2.86
C ASN A 84 10.43 -15.57 3.34
N ILE A 85 10.01 -15.49 4.60
CA ILE A 85 9.55 -14.22 5.19
C ILE A 85 10.69 -13.19 5.24
N ALA A 86 11.88 -13.60 5.66
CA ALA A 86 13.05 -12.73 5.70
C ALA A 86 13.40 -12.21 4.30
N LEU A 87 13.47 -13.09 3.29
CA LEU A 87 13.73 -12.71 1.90
C LEU A 87 12.70 -11.72 1.35
N LYS A 88 11.41 -11.97 1.58
CA LYS A 88 10.33 -11.05 1.18
C LYS A 88 10.49 -9.68 1.84
N ASN A 89 10.82 -9.67 3.12
CA ASN A 89 11.04 -8.43 3.87
C ASN A 89 12.27 -7.66 3.36
N ASP A 90 13.38 -8.35 3.12
CA ASP A 90 14.62 -7.74 2.62
C ASP A 90 14.42 -7.16 1.22
N LEU A 91 13.75 -7.90 0.33
CA LEU A 91 13.39 -7.39 -0.99
C LEU A 91 12.45 -6.19 -0.91
N TYR A 92 11.47 -6.21 0.00
CA TYR A 92 10.57 -5.08 0.24
C TYR A 92 11.32 -3.83 0.71
N ILE A 93 12.24 -3.96 1.68
CA ILE A 93 13.03 -2.82 2.17
C ILE A 93 13.90 -2.26 1.04
N CYS A 94 14.57 -3.13 0.30
CA CYS A 94 15.42 -2.76 -0.83
C CYS A 94 14.62 -1.99 -1.91
N ILE A 95 13.47 -2.52 -2.34
CA ILE A 95 12.62 -1.86 -3.34
C ILE A 95 12.01 -0.57 -2.79
N LYS A 96 11.61 -0.53 -1.53
CA LYS A 96 11.06 0.67 -0.90
C LYS A 96 12.06 1.84 -0.93
N ASN A 97 13.35 1.56 -0.73
CA ASN A 97 14.42 2.55 -0.82
C ASN A 97 14.75 2.97 -2.26
N ASN A 98 14.37 2.18 -3.26
CA ASN A 98 14.62 2.40 -4.68
C ASN A 98 13.32 2.40 -5.51
N LEU A 99 12.25 2.95 -4.94
CA LEU A 99 10.89 2.79 -5.46
C LEU A 99 10.75 3.32 -6.89
N GLU A 100 11.34 4.47 -7.18
CA GLU A 100 11.30 5.08 -8.52
C GLU A 100 11.92 4.17 -9.58
N ILE A 101 13.11 3.63 -9.29
CA ILE A 101 13.83 2.70 -10.16
C ILE A 101 13.01 1.41 -10.37
N PHE A 102 12.42 0.87 -9.31
CA PHE A 102 11.56 -0.32 -9.41
C PHE A 102 10.31 -0.07 -10.25
N ILE A 103 9.67 1.10 -10.13
CA ILE A 103 8.50 1.47 -10.96
C ILE A 103 8.90 1.56 -12.43
N GLU A 104 10.04 2.18 -12.74
CA GLU A 104 10.55 2.27 -14.12
C GLU A 104 10.80 0.89 -14.73
N ILE A 105 11.48 0.00 -13.99
CA ILE A 105 11.72 -1.38 -14.41
C ILE A 105 10.39 -2.13 -14.56
N SER A 106 9.49 -2.01 -13.59
CA SER A 106 8.18 -2.68 -13.64
C SER A 106 7.39 -2.29 -14.88
N TYR A 107 7.39 -1.00 -15.24
CA TYR A 107 6.76 -0.51 -16.46
C TYR A 107 7.46 -1.01 -17.73
N GLN A 108 8.80 -0.95 -17.77
CA GLN A 108 9.59 -1.38 -18.92
C GLN A 108 9.40 -2.87 -19.27
N TYR A 109 9.25 -3.72 -18.25
CA TYR A 109 9.12 -5.17 -18.41
C TYR A 109 7.68 -5.68 -18.34
N GLU A 110 6.70 -4.77 -18.23
CA GLU A 110 5.27 -5.09 -18.14
C GLU A 110 4.91 -5.97 -16.93
N TYR A 111 5.61 -5.79 -15.80
CA TYR A 111 5.30 -6.48 -14.55
C TYR A 111 3.85 -6.15 -14.10
N PRO A 112 3.04 -7.15 -13.67
CA PRO A 112 3.41 -8.53 -13.35
C PRO A 112 3.45 -9.52 -14.51
N ASN A 113 3.01 -9.15 -15.72
CA ASN A 113 2.90 -10.05 -16.87
C ASN A 113 4.17 -10.03 -17.75
N ILE A 114 5.32 -10.34 -17.15
CA ILE A 114 6.61 -10.30 -17.85
C ILE A 114 6.68 -11.42 -18.89
N ALA A 115 7.07 -11.07 -20.12
CA ALA A 115 7.33 -12.05 -21.18
C ALA A 115 8.47 -13.01 -20.78
N LYS A 116 8.31 -14.31 -21.09
CA LYS A 116 9.24 -15.38 -20.64
C LYS A 116 10.70 -15.13 -20.99
N ASP A 117 10.96 -14.57 -22.18
CA ASP A 117 12.28 -14.23 -22.69
C ASP A 117 12.93 -13.03 -21.98
N LYS A 118 12.13 -12.22 -21.28
CA LYS A 118 12.59 -11.05 -20.54
C LYS A 118 12.75 -11.28 -19.02
N ILE A 119 12.28 -12.41 -18.48
CA ILE A 119 12.30 -12.69 -17.03
C ILE A 119 13.72 -12.60 -16.46
N ILE A 120 14.70 -13.23 -17.10
CA ILE A 120 16.09 -13.22 -16.59
C ILE A 120 16.63 -11.79 -16.53
N ILE A 121 16.36 -10.98 -17.55
CA ILE A 121 16.80 -9.59 -17.61
C ILE A 121 16.12 -8.75 -16.51
N PHE A 122 14.82 -8.97 -16.27
CA PHE A 122 14.11 -8.31 -15.17
C PHE A 122 14.72 -8.67 -13.80
N ILE A 123 15.03 -9.94 -13.57
CA ILE A 123 15.66 -10.40 -12.32
C ILE A 123 17.05 -9.80 -12.15
N ASP A 124 17.86 -9.74 -13.22
CA ASP A 124 19.17 -9.07 -13.19
C ASP A 124 19.05 -7.58 -12.81
N LYS A 125 17.99 -6.90 -13.26
CA LYS A 125 17.71 -5.52 -12.86
C LYS A 125 17.35 -5.41 -11.39
N LEU A 126 16.56 -6.34 -10.83
CA LEU A 126 16.28 -6.36 -9.39
C LEU A 126 17.54 -6.63 -8.57
N ILE A 127 18.42 -7.53 -9.02
CA ILE A 127 19.71 -7.78 -8.37
C ILE A 127 20.60 -6.54 -8.38
N GLN A 128 20.58 -5.74 -9.47
CA GLN A 128 21.29 -4.47 -9.53
C GLN A 128 20.78 -3.47 -8.47
N ILE A 129 19.46 -3.38 -8.27
CA ILE A 129 18.89 -2.58 -7.18
C ILE A 129 19.44 -3.05 -5.83
N PHE A 130 19.41 -4.36 -5.58
CA PHE A 130 19.87 -4.95 -4.33
C PHE A 130 21.36 -4.69 -4.05
N ASN A 131 22.21 -4.77 -5.08
CA ASN A 131 23.64 -4.53 -4.93
C ASN A 131 24.00 -3.06 -4.72
N ASN A 132 23.13 -2.13 -5.12
CA ASN A 132 23.31 -0.70 -4.95
C ASN A 132 22.80 -0.19 -3.60
N GLU A 133 22.07 -1.02 -2.84
CA GLU A 133 21.70 -0.68 -1.47
C GLU A 133 22.97 -0.59 -0.59
N PRO A 134 23.14 0.49 0.19
CA PRO A 134 24.19 0.51 1.19
C PRO A 134 23.95 -0.68 2.12
N LYS A 135 24.95 -1.57 2.23
CA LYS A 135 24.92 -2.69 3.17
C LYS A 135 24.71 -2.14 4.57
N SER A 136 23.45 -2.07 4.99
CA SER A 136 23.10 -1.66 6.33
C SER A 136 23.62 -2.76 7.25
N ILE A 137 24.54 -2.31 8.12
CA ILE A 137 25.24 -3.11 9.11
C ILE A 137 24.22 -3.89 9.94
N GLY A 138 24.32 -5.22 9.90
CA GLY A 138 23.85 -6.11 10.94
C GLY A 138 22.34 -6.18 11.10
N ILE A 139 21.78 -7.32 10.69
CA ILE A 139 20.55 -7.86 11.26
C ILE A 139 20.75 -7.89 12.78
N LYS A 140 20.23 -6.90 13.52
CA LYS A 140 19.85 -7.12 14.91
C LYS A 140 18.49 -7.80 14.86
N LEU A 141 18.54 -9.13 14.90
CA LEU A 141 17.41 -9.95 15.31
C LEU A 141 16.98 -9.44 16.69
N TYR A 142 15.77 -8.89 16.78
CA TYR A 142 15.07 -8.71 18.04
C TYR A 142 14.42 -10.03 18.45
#